data_AF-A0A9E4QJ86-F1
#
_entry.id   AF-A0A9E4QJ86-F1
#
_cell.length_a   1.000
_cell.length_b   1.000
_cell.length_c   1.000
_cell.angle_alpha   90.00
_cell.angle_beta   90.00
_cell.angle_gamma   90.00
#
_symmetry.space_group_name_H-M   'P 1'
#
loop_
_entity.id
_entity.type
_entity.pdbx_description
1 polymer ?
#
loop_
_entity_poly.entity_id
_entity_poly.type
_entity_poly.pdbx_seq_one_letter_code
_entity_poly.pdbx_strand_id
1 'polypeptide(L)'
;MVKPSGTINVGQKELGPYFGSPKLSGNPQIFLNNAAPVTETLGMYDFDSNKVVPMLAESWDISADGTTWTYHIRKGVQFHKGFGEMTVADVVFSFEQIRDSEKHARASNARKIFFADDGNQTTPDDYTWVVNSGVAFSDIPILELLATPRATMAWIVSKKQFEQDGQEEANRNTAATGPWEIKEWRTGEFWRMAAVENHWRQTPTFAELVEWEIPEESARVAGFKTGNLDTFVMALDSITEIEKVEGAMLLQVPNAGQAGLNIYGQTYLPARDGGGKSWPNY
;
A
#
# COMPACT_ATOMS: atom_id res chain seq x y z
N MET A 1 2.49 -21.69 -18.77
CA MET A 1 2.77 -20.29 -18.44
C MET A 1 4.16 -19.94 -18.94
N VAL A 2 4.37 -18.73 -19.45
CA VAL A 2 5.71 -18.25 -19.82
C VAL A 2 6.49 -18.02 -18.53
N LYS A 3 7.71 -18.57 -18.45
CA LYS A 3 8.58 -18.36 -17.28
C LYS A 3 9.02 -16.90 -17.24
N PRO A 4 9.03 -16.24 -16.06
CA PRO A 4 9.56 -14.89 -15.94
C PRO A 4 10.98 -14.79 -16.51
N SER A 5 11.28 -13.72 -17.26
CA SER A 5 12.60 -13.53 -17.86
C SER A 5 12.96 -12.06 -18.03
N GLY A 6 14.25 -11.73 -18.02
CA GLY A 6 14.73 -10.35 -18.11
C GLY A 6 14.47 -9.54 -16.85
N THR A 7 14.83 -8.26 -16.93
CA THR A 7 14.75 -7.30 -15.83
C THR A 7 13.98 -6.09 -16.31
N ILE A 8 13.07 -5.58 -15.49
CA ILE A 8 12.46 -4.27 -15.67
C ILE A 8 13.10 -3.28 -14.70
N ASN A 9 13.60 -2.17 -15.23
CA ASN A 9 14.33 -1.11 -14.52
C ASN A 9 13.48 0.14 -14.41
N VAL A 10 13.18 0.55 -13.18
CA VAL A 10 12.31 1.68 -12.87
C VAL A 10 13.14 2.80 -12.22
N GLY A 11 13.19 3.97 -12.85
CA GLY A 11 13.87 5.14 -12.28
C GLY A 11 12.97 5.92 -11.31
N GLN A 12 13.45 6.13 -10.10
CA GLN A 12 12.77 6.92 -9.06
C GLN A 12 13.66 8.09 -8.64
N LYS A 13 13.05 9.24 -8.30
CA LYS A 13 13.82 10.35 -7.71
C LYS A 13 14.37 10.00 -6.33
N GLU A 14 13.56 9.30 -5.54
CA GLU A 14 13.85 8.90 -4.16
C GLU A 14 13.08 7.62 -3.88
N LEU A 15 13.76 6.62 -3.31
CA LEU A 15 13.15 5.40 -2.76
C LEU A 15 13.02 5.52 -1.24
N GLY A 16 14.01 6.12 -0.59
CA GLY A 16 14.12 6.13 0.85
C GLY A 16 14.54 4.76 1.43
N PRO A 17 14.55 4.61 2.75
CA PRO A 17 14.91 3.33 3.38
C PRO A 17 13.81 2.28 3.17
N TYR A 18 14.22 1.04 2.95
CA TYR A 18 13.29 -0.08 2.88
C TYR A 18 12.65 -0.37 4.24
N PHE A 19 11.34 -0.59 4.23
CA PHE A 19 10.58 -1.21 5.30
C PHE A 19 9.38 -1.94 4.71
N GLY A 20 9.11 -3.13 5.21
CA GLY A 20 7.89 -3.88 4.86
C GLY A 20 6.93 -4.07 6.03
N SER A 21 7.23 -3.57 7.23
CA SER A 21 6.25 -3.58 8.33
C SER A 21 5.20 -2.48 8.14
N PRO A 22 3.89 -2.82 8.17
CA PRO A 22 2.83 -1.81 8.11
C PRO A 22 2.90 -0.85 9.31
N LYS A 23 3.42 -1.30 10.46
CA LYS A 23 3.60 -0.46 11.67
C LYS A 23 4.47 0.78 11.43
N LEU A 24 5.49 0.67 10.59
CA LEU A 24 6.48 1.74 10.38
C LEU A 24 6.07 2.74 9.30
N SER A 25 4.98 2.43 8.60
CA SER A 25 4.52 3.27 7.52
C SER A 25 3.98 4.59 8.08
N GLY A 26 4.60 5.70 7.67
CA GLY A 26 4.16 7.07 8.03
C GLY A 26 3.95 8.01 6.83
N ASN A 27 4.41 7.63 5.63
CA ASN A 27 4.29 8.44 4.42
C ASN A 27 3.59 7.63 3.29
N PRO A 28 2.43 8.10 2.80
CA PRO A 28 1.71 7.51 1.66
C PRO A 28 2.53 7.32 0.37
N GLN A 29 3.42 8.26 0.04
CA GLN A 29 4.17 8.23 -1.22
C GLN A 29 5.23 7.13 -1.22
N ILE A 30 5.83 6.91 -0.07
CA ILE A 30 6.75 5.82 0.17
C ILE A 30 6.01 4.49 -0.05
N PHE A 31 4.80 4.28 0.48
CA PHE A 31 4.03 3.04 0.25
C PHE A 31 3.84 2.68 -1.24
N LEU A 32 3.50 3.67 -2.09
CA LEU A 32 3.18 3.42 -3.50
C LEU A 32 4.39 2.95 -4.31
N ASN A 33 5.56 3.51 -4.04
CA ASN A 33 6.79 3.12 -4.72
C ASN A 33 7.38 1.83 -4.10
N ASN A 34 7.21 1.63 -2.80
CA ASN A 34 8.07 0.71 -2.07
C ASN A 34 7.44 -0.64 -1.73
N ALA A 35 6.20 -0.64 -1.25
CA ALA A 35 5.58 -1.84 -0.69
C ALA A 35 4.58 -2.48 -1.65
N ALA A 36 3.91 -1.69 -2.49
CA ALA A 36 2.84 -2.18 -3.38
C ALA A 36 3.24 -3.34 -4.30
N PRO A 37 4.47 -3.44 -4.84
CA PRO A 37 4.88 -4.62 -5.63
C PRO A 37 5.01 -5.89 -4.78
N VAL A 38 5.38 -5.74 -3.51
CA VAL A 38 5.73 -6.82 -2.59
C VAL A 38 4.54 -7.25 -1.72
N THR A 39 3.59 -6.35 -1.46
CA THR A 39 2.52 -6.55 -0.49
C THR A 39 1.14 -6.46 -1.13
N GLU A 40 0.13 -6.99 -0.45
CA GLU A 40 -1.27 -6.95 -0.89
C GLU A 40 -2.20 -6.65 0.29
N THR A 41 -3.41 -6.19 -0.02
CA THR A 41 -4.43 -5.73 0.96
C THR A 41 -5.71 -6.58 0.85
N LEU A 42 -6.64 -6.40 1.79
CA LEU A 42 -7.90 -7.17 1.78
C LEU A 42 -8.74 -6.94 0.52
N GLY A 43 -8.82 -5.70 0.03
CA GLY A 43 -9.47 -5.36 -1.23
C GLY A 43 -8.59 -4.48 -2.12
N MET A 44 -9.10 -4.15 -3.30
CA MET A 44 -8.48 -3.22 -4.24
C MET A 44 -9.50 -2.16 -4.63
N TYR A 45 -9.08 -0.90 -4.74
CA TYR A 45 -9.95 0.15 -5.24
C TYR A 45 -9.94 0.13 -6.76
N ASP A 46 -11.10 -0.09 -7.35
CA ASP A 46 -11.31 -0.05 -8.80
C ASP A 46 -11.70 1.38 -9.22
N PHE A 47 -10.80 2.01 -9.97
CA PHE A 47 -10.98 3.37 -10.47
C PHE A 47 -12.10 3.48 -11.51
N ASP A 48 -12.40 2.41 -12.24
CA ASP A 48 -13.43 2.44 -13.28
C ASP A 48 -14.83 2.37 -12.66
N SER A 49 -15.03 1.45 -11.71
CA SER A 49 -16.33 1.30 -11.04
C SER A 49 -16.51 2.19 -9.82
N ASN A 50 -15.46 2.86 -9.33
CA ASN A 50 -15.44 3.62 -8.08
C ASN A 50 -15.87 2.76 -6.88
N LYS A 51 -15.45 1.50 -6.84
CA LYS A 51 -15.81 0.53 -5.79
C LYS A 51 -14.58 -0.16 -5.25
N VAL A 52 -14.75 -0.80 -4.09
CA VAL A 52 -13.77 -1.75 -3.58
C VAL A 52 -14.13 -3.13 -4.10
N VAL A 53 -13.17 -3.76 -4.76
CA VAL A 53 -13.28 -5.10 -5.31
C VAL A 53 -12.42 -6.09 -4.52
N PRO A 54 -12.73 -7.39 -4.56
CA PRO A 54 -11.96 -8.41 -3.84
C PRO A 54 -10.47 -8.45 -4.17
N MET A 55 -9.64 -8.78 -3.17
CA MET A 55 -8.23 -9.08 -3.32
C MET A 55 -7.85 -10.27 -2.41
N LEU A 56 -7.22 -10.04 -1.25
CA LEU A 56 -6.93 -11.07 -0.25
C LEU A 56 -8.17 -11.49 0.53
N ALA A 57 -9.15 -10.60 0.72
CA ALA A 57 -10.52 -10.99 1.00
C ALA A 57 -11.23 -11.24 -0.33
N GLU A 58 -11.81 -12.43 -0.49
CA GLU A 58 -12.57 -12.78 -1.70
C GLU A 58 -13.99 -12.20 -1.69
N SER A 59 -14.52 -11.90 -0.51
CA SER A 59 -15.80 -11.23 -0.30
C SER A 59 -15.91 -10.72 1.14
N TRP A 60 -16.96 -9.95 1.41
CA TRP A 60 -17.35 -9.57 2.76
C TRP A 60 -18.87 -9.40 2.87
N ASP A 61 -19.41 -9.75 4.03
CA ASP A 61 -20.81 -9.53 4.39
C ASP A 61 -20.90 -8.40 5.42
N ILE A 62 -21.96 -7.59 5.32
CA ILE A 62 -22.24 -6.49 6.25
C ILE A 62 -23.60 -6.77 6.90
N SER A 63 -23.66 -6.72 8.23
CA SER A 63 -24.91 -6.85 8.96
C SER A 63 -25.90 -5.72 8.62
N ALA A 64 -27.20 -5.97 8.79
CA ALA A 64 -28.24 -5.02 8.42
C ALA A 64 -28.15 -3.66 9.16
N ASP A 65 -27.55 -3.64 10.35
CA ASP A 65 -27.29 -2.45 11.15
C ASP A 65 -25.93 -1.78 10.85
N GLY A 66 -25.13 -2.37 9.94
CA GLY A 66 -23.83 -1.84 9.51
C GLY A 66 -22.71 -1.93 10.56
N THR A 67 -22.92 -2.63 11.67
CA THR A 67 -21.97 -2.71 12.78
C THR A 67 -21.00 -3.89 12.68
N THR A 68 -21.37 -4.93 11.93
CA THR A 68 -20.59 -6.17 11.81
C THR A 68 -20.20 -6.43 10.36
N TRP A 69 -18.90 -6.59 10.14
CA TRP A 69 -18.30 -7.01 8.88
C TRP A 69 -17.75 -8.42 9.03
N THR A 70 -18.06 -9.30 8.09
CA THR A 70 -17.47 -10.64 7.99
C THR A 70 -16.61 -10.70 6.74
N TYR A 71 -15.30 -10.77 6.89
CA TYR A 71 -14.34 -10.88 5.79
C TYR A 71 -14.03 -12.36 5.51
N HIS A 72 -14.19 -12.76 4.26
CA HIS A 72 -13.84 -14.10 3.78
C HIS A 72 -12.47 -14.04 3.12
N ILE A 73 -11.48 -14.61 3.77
CA ILE A 73 -10.07 -14.55 3.36
C ILE A 73 -9.77 -15.66 2.35
N ARG A 74 -9.07 -15.29 1.27
CA ARG A 74 -8.68 -16.19 0.20
C ARG A 74 -7.76 -17.29 0.71
N LYS A 75 -8.09 -18.54 0.36
CA LYS A 75 -7.27 -19.72 0.65
C LYS A 75 -6.16 -19.91 -0.39
N GLY A 76 -5.10 -20.61 0.00
CA GLY A 76 -3.99 -21.00 -0.86
C GLY A 76 -2.98 -19.90 -1.18
N VAL A 77 -3.14 -18.69 -0.64
CA VAL A 77 -2.19 -17.59 -0.83
C VAL A 77 -0.94 -17.85 0.00
N GLN A 78 0.22 -17.94 -0.64
CA GLN A 78 1.48 -18.22 0.05
C GLN A 78 2.24 -16.94 0.34
N PHE A 79 2.80 -16.83 1.54
CA PHE A 79 3.82 -15.84 1.82
C PHE A 79 5.11 -16.16 1.05
N HIS A 80 5.84 -15.10 0.71
CA HIS A 80 7.20 -15.20 0.21
C HIS A 80 8.12 -16.00 1.14
N LYS A 81 9.31 -16.37 0.65
CA LYS A 81 10.38 -16.96 1.46
C LYS A 81 10.00 -18.24 2.22
N GLY A 82 8.89 -18.90 1.86
CA GLY A 82 8.47 -20.17 2.44
C GLY A 82 7.82 -20.05 3.83
N PHE A 83 7.29 -18.87 4.20
CA PHE A 83 6.60 -18.71 5.49
C PHE A 83 5.20 -19.34 5.56
N GLY A 84 4.76 -19.99 4.48
CA GLY A 84 3.56 -20.81 4.44
C GLY A 84 2.33 -20.04 3.96
N GLU A 85 1.18 -20.65 4.12
CA GLU A 85 -0.09 -20.09 3.67
C GLU A 85 -0.56 -18.96 4.59
N MET A 86 -1.07 -17.89 4.00
CA MET A 86 -1.75 -16.80 4.70
C MET A 86 -3.06 -17.31 5.33
N THR A 87 -3.23 -16.99 6.60
CA THR A 87 -4.46 -17.25 7.36
C THR A 87 -5.01 -15.96 7.94
N VAL A 88 -6.21 -16.03 8.52
CA VAL A 88 -6.80 -14.92 9.26
C VAL A 88 -5.94 -14.47 10.44
N ALA A 89 -5.12 -15.35 11.02
CA ALA A 89 -4.20 -14.98 12.09
C ALA A 89 -3.16 -13.95 11.62
N ASP A 90 -2.69 -14.06 10.37
CA ASP A 90 -1.77 -13.09 9.76
C ASP A 90 -2.48 -11.77 9.43
N VAL A 91 -3.75 -11.85 9.02
CA VAL A 91 -4.58 -10.68 8.77
C VAL A 91 -4.76 -9.88 10.07
N VAL A 92 -5.28 -10.52 11.13
CA VAL A 92 -5.47 -9.87 12.43
C VAL A 92 -4.15 -9.27 12.94
N PHE A 93 -3.06 -10.05 12.89
CA PHE A 93 -1.73 -9.59 13.28
C PHE A 93 -1.29 -8.32 12.53
N SER A 94 -1.51 -8.28 11.22
CA SER A 94 -1.15 -7.12 10.39
C SER A 94 -1.96 -5.87 10.77
N PHE A 95 -3.24 -6.03 11.10
CA PHE A 95 -4.08 -4.94 11.58
C PHE A 95 -3.73 -4.50 13.00
N GLU A 96 -3.24 -5.40 13.87
CA GLU A 96 -2.68 -5.04 15.18
C GLU A 96 -1.42 -4.18 15.03
N GLN A 97 -0.55 -4.47 14.06
CA GLN A 97 0.62 -3.64 13.75
C GLN A 97 0.24 -2.20 13.40
N ILE A 98 -0.87 -2.02 12.66
CA ILE A 98 -1.42 -0.70 12.32
C ILE A 98 -1.99 -0.03 13.58
N ARG A 99 -2.81 -0.75 14.34
CA ARG A 99 -3.42 -0.30 15.59
C ARG A 99 -2.37 0.26 16.56
N ASP A 100 -1.27 -0.46 16.73
CA ASP A 100 -0.23 -0.18 17.73
C ASP A 100 0.85 0.79 17.24
N SER A 101 0.70 1.35 16.04
CA SER A 101 1.63 2.33 15.50
C SER A 101 1.34 3.73 16.06
N GLU A 102 2.40 4.44 16.41
CA GLU A 102 2.38 5.88 16.70
C GLU A 102 2.58 6.75 15.44
N LYS A 103 3.06 6.14 14.35
CA LYS A 103 3.41 6.83 13.09
C LYS A 103 2.36 6.65 12.00
N HIS A 104 1.57 5.58 12.09
CA HIS A 104 0.62 5.23 11.04
C HIS A 104 -0.57 6.17 11.06
N ALA A 105 -0.79 6.88 9.95
CA ALA A 105 -1.86 7.86 9.80
C ALA A 105 -3.26 7.29 10.12
N ARG A 106 -3.45 5.97 9.95
CA ARG A 106 -4.72 5.28 10.19
C ARG A 106 -4.80 4.48 11.50
N ALA A 107 -3.84 4.63 12.41
CA ALA A 107 -3.85 3.86 13.66
C ALA A 107 -5.12 4.12 14.50
N SER A 108 -5.66 5.35 14.47
CA SER A 108 -6.92 5.68 15.16
C SER A 108 -8.12 4.98 14.50
N ASN A 109 -8.18 4.96 13.17
CA ASN A 109 -9.24 4.26 12.44
C ASN A 109 -9.18 2.75 12.70
N ALA A 110 -7.99 2.15 12.71
CA ALA A 110 -7.82 0.72 13.00
C ALA A 110 -8.33 0.37 14.41
N ARG A 111 -7.98 1.17 15.43
CA ARG A 111 -8.54 1.02 16.80
C ARG A 111 -10.06 1.08 16.79
N LYS A 112 -10.64 2.06 16.12
CA LYS A 112 -12.08 2.32 16.12
C LYS A 112 -12.91 1.31 15.31
N ILE A 113 -12.34 0.69 14.29
CA ILE A 113 -13.05 -0.19 13.37
C ILE A 113 -12.81 -1.66 13.73
N PHE A 114 -11.55 -2.07 13.86
CA PHE A 114 -11.18 -3.48 14.00
C PHE A 114 -10.95 -3.93 15.45
N PHE A 115 -10.74 -2.98 16.36
CA PHE A 115 -10.40 -3.25 17.76
C PHE A 115 -11.13 -2.30 18.71
N ALA A 116 -12.39 -1.98 18.38
CA ALA A 116 -13.19 -1.00 19.13
C ALA A 116 -13.43 -1.48 20.58
N ASP A 117 -13.36 -0.57 21.55
CA ASP A 117 -13.55 -0.91 22.97
C ASP A 117 -14.94 -1.49 23.25
N ASP A 118 -15.97 -0.96 22.58
CA ASP A 118 -17.37 -1.44 22.66
C ASP A 118 -17.70 -2.51 21.59
N GLY A 119 -16.71 -2.90 20.81
CA GLY A 119 -16.83 -3.91 19.75
C GLY A 119 -16.34 -5.29 20.17
N ASN A 120 -16.31 -6.21 19.21
CA ASN A 120 -15.65 -7.51 19.37
C ASN A 120 -15.19 -8.05 18.02
N GLN A 121 -14.35 -9.09 18.05
CA GLN A 121 -13.97 -9.81 16.85
C GLN A 121 -13.86 -11.31 17.13
N THR A 122 -14.11 -12.11 16.10
CA THR A 122 -13.93 -13.57 16.16
C THR A 122 -13.32 -14.09 14.87
N THR A 123 -12.62 -15.22 14.99
CA THR A 123 -12.06 -15.97 13.86
C THR A 123 -12.61 -17.39 13.93
N PRO A 124 -13.84 -17.64 13.45
CA PRO A 124 -14.51 -18.94 13.61
C PRO A 124 -13.78 -20.08 12.88
N ASP A 125 -12.95 -19.75 11.90
CA ASP A 125 -12.01 -20.64 11.22
C ASP A 125 -10.77 -19.85 10.73
N ASP A 126 -9.85 -20.53 10.07
CA ASP A 126 -8.57 -19.95 9.59
C ASP A 126 -8.72 -18.92 8.45
N TYR A 127 -9.93 -18.72 7.92
CA TYR A 127 -10.16 -17.90 6.73
C TYR A 127 -11.35 -16.93 6.88
N THR A 128 -11.89 -16.77 8.09
CA THR A 128 -13.02 -15.89 8.34
C THR A 128 -12.68 -14.92 9.46
N TRP A 129 -12.79 -13.62 9.19
CA TRP A 129 -12.65 -12.58 10.22
C TRP A 129 -13.98 -11.86 10.42
N VAL A 130 -14.59 -12.02 11.58
CA VAL A 130 -15.79 -11.28 11.95
C VAL A 130 -15.41 -10.13 12.86
N VAL A 131 -15.79 -8.92 12.49
CA VAL A 131 -15.45 -7.68 13.18
C VAL A 131 -16.73 -6.91 13.46
N ASN A 132 -17.07 -6.75 14.74
CA ASN A 132 -18.12 -5.86 15.19
C ASN A 132 -17.48 -4.59 15.79
N SER A 133 -17.74 -3.44 15.18
CA SER A 133 -17.17 -2.15 15.59
C SER A 133 -17.96 -1.44 16.70
N GLY A 134 -19.04 -2.03 17.20
CA GLY A 134 -19.97 -1.46 18.20
C GLY A 134 -20.88 -0.34 17.65
N VAL A 135 -20.44 0.37 16.61
CA VAL A 135 -21.19 1.42 15.92
C VAL A 135 -21.09 1.24 14.41
N ALA A 136 -22.11 1.71 13.69
CA ALA A 136 -22.06 1.74 12.23
C ALA A 136 -20.96 2.70 11.78
N PHE A 137 -20.01 2.22 10.97
CA PHE A 137 -18.96 3.04 10.39
C PHE A 137 -19.36 3.50 8.99
N SER A 138 -18.93 4.71 8.63
CA SER A 138 -19.00 5.16 7.24
C SER A 138 -18.13 4.26 6.37
N ASP A 139 -18.62 3.95 5.16
CA ASP A 139 -17.85 3.20 4.18
C ASP A 139 -16.49 3.85 3.89
N ILE A 140 -16.39 5.19 3.87
CA ILE A 140 -15.16 5.90 3.49
C ILE A 140 -13.94 5.48 4.35
N PRO A 141 -13.96 5.60 5.70
CA PRO A 141 -12.90 5.07 6.57
C PRO A 141 -12.57 3.59 6.37
N ILE A 142 -13.55 2.76 5.99
CA ILE A 142 -13.36 1.33 5.76
C ILE A 142 -12.65 1.10 4.42
N LEU A 143 -13.05 1.77 3.35
CA LEU A 143 -12.37 1.67 2.05
C LEU A 143 -10.91 2.14 2.14
N GLU A 144 -10.64 3.14 2.98
CA GLU A 144 -9.29 3.65 3.24
C GLU A 144 -8.41 2.71 4.11
N LEU A 145 -8.94 1.59 4.59
CA LEU A 145 -8.18 0.56 5.30
C LEU A 145 -8.21 -0.80 4.58
N LEU A 146 -9.12 -0.98 3.62
CA LEU A 146 -9.24 -2.24 2.87
C LEU A 146 -8.62 -2.19 1.47
N ALA A 147 -8.70 -1.06 0.76
CA ALA A 147 -8.55 -1.02 -0.69
C ALA A 147 -7.30 -0.28 -1.21
N THR A 148 -6.23 -0.98 -1.56
CA THR A 148 -5.08 -0.36 -2.25
C THR A 148 -5.53 0.32 -3.58
N PRO A 149 -5.02 1.51 -3.96
CA PRO A 149 -4.01 2.32 -3.27
C PRO A 149 -4.54 3.26 -2.18
N ARG A 150 -5.86 3.32 -1.93
CA ARG A 150 -6.48 4.18 -0.90
C ARG A 150 -6.30 3.67 0.52
N ALA A 151 -6.25 2.35 0.70
CA ALA A 151 -5.68 1.68 1.86
C ALA A 151 -4.17 1.72 1.80
N THR A 152 -3.69 2.95 1.64
CA THR A 152 -2.30 3.26 1.83
C THR A 152 -1.98 2.73 3.21
N MET A 153 -1.13 1.71 3.22
CA MET A 153 -0.43 1.24 4.40
C MET A 153 -1.08 0.11 5.22
N ALA A 154 -2.17 -0.49 4.75
CA ALA A 154 -2.86 -1.60 5.42
C ALA A 154 -2.68 -2.97 4.73
N TRP A 155 -1.42 -3.41 4.58
CA TRP A 155 -1.07 -4.67 3.91
C TRP A 155 -0.81 -5.82 4.87
N ILE A 156 -0.85 -7.05 4.34
CA ILE A 156 -0.69 -8.28 5.14
C ILE A 156 0.76 -8.76 5.13
N VAL A 157 1.29 -9.07 6.31
CA VAL A 157 2.64 -9.61 6.55
C VAL A 157 2.56 -10.92 7.34
N SER A 158 3.59 -11.76 7.21
CA SER A 158 3.64 -13.04 7.91
C SER A 158 3.86 -12.86 9.42
N LYS A 159 2.89 -13.30 10.22
CA LYS A 159 3.03 -13.38 11.68
C LYS A 159 4.15 -14.37 12.05
N LYS A 160 4.20 -15.50 11.36
CA LYS A 160 5.20 -16.55 11.59
C LYS A 160 6.63 -16.01 11.39
N GLN A 161 6.89 -15.26 10.32
CA GLN A 161 8.20 -14.64 10.12
C GLN A 161 8.54 -13.71 11.29
N PHE A 162 7.61 -12.85 11.68
CA PHE A 162 7.83 -11.91 12.77
C PHE A 162 8.20 -12.61 14.08
N GLU A 163 7.54 -13.74 14.40
CA GLU A 163 7.82 -14.53 15.60
C GLU A 163 9.14 -15.30 15.52
N GLN A 164 9.51 -15.79 14.33
CA GLN A 164 10.71 -16.62 14.13
C GLN A 164 11.99 -15.79 13.98
N ASP A 165 11.94 -14.74 13.16
CA ASP A 165 13.10 -13.95 12.76
C ASP A 165 13.21 -12.64 13.56
N GLY A 166 12.12 -12.25 14.22
CA GLY A 166 12.02 -11.01 14.98
C GLY A 166 11.59 -9.82 14.12
N GLN A 167 11.12 -8.77 14.81
CA GLN A 167 10.52 -7.58 14.18
C GLN A 167 11.46 -6.87 13.19
N GLU A 168 12.75 -6.74 13.52
CA GLU A 168 13.69 -6.00 12.67
C GLU A 168 13.95 -6.74 11.34
N GLU A 169 14.18 -8.04 11.40
CA GLU A 169 14.41 -8.86 10.21
C GLU A 169 13.14 -8.96 9.35
N ALA A 170 12.00 -9.24 9.97
CA ALA A 170 10.71 -9.27 9.29
C ALA A 170 10.36 -7.91 8.64
N ASN A 171 10.91 -6.80 9.13
CA ASN A 171 10.75 -5.49 8.51
C ASN A 171 11.70 -5.23 7.34
N ARG A 172 12.95 -5.72 7.40
CA ARG A 172 13.98 -5.45 6.37
C ARG A 172 14.02 -6.49 5.25
N ASN A 173 13.47 -7.66 5.50
CA ASN A 173 13.45 -8.81 4.60
C ASN A 173 12.03 -9.42 4.58
N THR A 174 11.04 -8.56 4.37
CA THR A 174 9.63 -8.88 4.63
C THR A 174 9.10 -10.00 3.75
N ALA A 175 8.41 -10.95 4.38
CA ALA A 175 7.56 -11.92 3.74
C ALA A 175 6.12 -11.40 3.70
N ALA A 176 5.66 -11.11 2.49
CA ALA A 176 4.29 -10.70 2.19
C ALA A 176 3.73 -11.60 1.09
N THR A 177 2.64 -11.20 0.45
CA THR A 177 1.92 -12.08 -0.50
C THR A 177 1.99 -11.61 -1.95
N GLY A 178 2.64 -10.47 -2.25
CA GLY A 178 2.58 -9.85 -3.56
C GLY A 178 3.32 -10.58 -4.69
N PRO A 179 3.18 -10.12 -5.94
CA PRO A 179 3.77 -10.77 -7.10
C PRO A 179 5.30 -10.64 -7.18
N TRP A 180 5.90 -9.76 -6.37
CA TRP A 180 7.34 -9.54 -6.28
C TRP A 180 7.86 -9.82 -4.87
N GLU A 181 8.98 -10.50 -4.73
CA GLU A 181 9.66 -10.73 -3.44
C GLU A 181 10.89 -9.82 -3.34
N ILE A 182 11.03 -9.06 -2.25
CA ILE A 182 12.25 -8.27 -1.99
C ILE A 182 13.47 -9.20 -1.82
N LYS A 183 14.56 -8.92 -2.54
CA LYS A 183 15.81 -9.70 -2.49
C LYS A 183 16.98 -8.92 -1.89
N GLU A 184 17.17 -7.69 -2.34
CA GLU A 184 18.25 -6.81 -1.89
C GLU A 184 17.77 -5.37 -1.96
N TRP A 185 18.21 -4.55 -1.04
CA TRP A 185 18.00 -3.11 -1.11
C TRP A 185 19.21 -2.38 -0.54
N ARG A 186 19.44 -1.18 -1.06
CA ARG A 186 20.48 -0.26 -0.59
C ARG A 186 19.91 1.14 -0.58
N THR A 187 19.83 1.72 0.62
CA THR A 187 19.31 3.09 0.81
C THR A 187 20.10 4.07 -0.05
N GLY A 188 19.40 4.88 -0.85
CA GLY A 188 20.03 5.85 -1.74
C GLY A 188 20.53 5.26 -3.06
N GLU A 189 20.34 3.96 -3.32
CA GLU A 189 20.84 3.30 -4.54
C GLU A 189 19.73 2.53 -5.27
N PHE A 190 19.26 1.40 -4.73
CA PHE A 190 18.31 0.54 -5.45
C PHE A 190 17.56 -0.42 -4.53
N TRP A 191 16.40 -0.86 -5.01
CA TRP A 191 15.63 -1.97 -4.46
C TRP A 191 15.46 -3.03 -5.55
N ARG A 192 15.89 -4.26 -5.26
CA ARG A 192 15.86 -5.40 -6.19
C ARG A 192 14.87 -6.43 -5.70
N MET A 193 13.93 -6.78 -6.57
CA MET A 193 12.89 -7.75 -6.33
C MET A 193 12.92 -8.86 -7.38
N ALA A 194 12.55 -10.07 -6.97
CA ALA A 194 12.40 -11.22 -7.85
C ALA A 194 10.91 -11.55 -8.05
N ALA A 195 10.54 -11.98 -9.25
CA ALA A 195 9.18 -12.41 -9.52
C ALA A 195 8.81 -13.67 -8.74
N VAL A 196 7.60 -13.70 -8.20
CA VAL A 196 7.02 -14.89 -7.58
C VAL A 196 6.42 -15.77 -8.67
N GLU A 197 7.07 -16.90 -8.97
CA GLU A 197 6.57 -17.88 -9.93
C GLU A 197 5.24 -18.48 -9.45
N ASN A 198 4.25 -18.60 -10.34
CA ASN A 198 2.91 -19.11 -10.05
C ASN A 198 2.16 -18.31 -8.96
N HIS A 199 2.44 -17.01 -8.84
CA HIS A 199 1.71 -16.13 -7.94
C HIS A 199 0.19 -16.22 -8.17
N TRP A 200 -0.57 -16.28 -7.07
CA TRP A 200 -2.00 -16.61 -7.05
C TRP A 200 -2.88 -15.70 -7.92
N ARG A 201 -2.44 -14.45 -8.10
CA ARG A 201 -3.16 -13.42 -8.86
C ARG A 201 -2.66 -13.36 -10.30
N GLN A 202 -1.39 -13.03 -10.45
CA GLN A 202 -0.67 -12.98 -11.71
C GLN A 202 0.82 -13.14 -11.44
N THR A 203 1.46 -14.02 -12.22
CA THR A 203 2.93 -14.13 -12.25
C THR A 203 3.50 -13.00 -13.11
N PRO A 204 4.48 -12.22 -12.62
CA PRO A 204 5.15 -11.22 -13.44
C PRO A 204 5.80 -11.79 -14.69
N THR A 205 5.80 -11.04 -15.78
CA THR A 205 6.49 -11.45 -17.02
C THR A 205 8.01 -11.30 -16.92
N PHE A 206 8.48 -10.31 -16.16
CA PHE A 206 9.90 -10.08 -15.91
C PHE A 206 10.39 -10.91 -14.72
N ALA A 207 11.62 -11.43 -14.77
CA ALA A 207 12.19 -12.19 -13.66
C ALA A 207 12.64 -11.30 -12.50
N GLU A 208 13.09 -10.09 -12.81
CA GLU A 208 13.52 -9.09 -11.83
C GLU A 208 12.83 -7.76 -12.06
N LEU A 209 12.50 -7.08 -10.97
CA LEU A 209 12.12 -5.66 -10.93
C LEU A 209 13.20 -4.96 -10.11
N VAL A 210 13.83 -3.93 -10.69
CA VAL A 210 14.80 -3.10 -9.99
C VAL A 210 14.31 -1.66 -10.01
N GLU A 211 14.05 -1.12 -8.83
CA GLU A 211 13.85 0.32 -8.66
C GLU A 211 15.18 0.97 -8.34
N TRP A 212 15.53 1.99 -9.11
CA TRP A 212 16.78 2.73 -9.00
C TRP A 212 16.50 4.12 -8.43
N GLU A 213 17.20 4.49 -7.36
CA GLU A 213 17.20 5.86 -6.86
C GLU A 213 18.20 6.68 -7.68
N ILE A 214 17.67 7.58 -8.49
CA ILE A 214 18.44 8.47 -9.37
C ILE A 214 17.89 9.87 -9.11
N PRO A 215 18.46 10.67 -8.20
CA PRO A 215 17.88 11.96 -7.80
C PRO A 215 17.75 12.97 -8.95
N GLU A 216 18.74 12.97 -9.85
CA GLU A 216 18.84 13.92 -10.95
C GLU A 216 17.90 13.55 -12.11
N GLU A 217 16.96 14.43 -12.44
CA GLU A 217 15.96 14.23 -13.51
C GLU A 217 16.62 14.01 -14.87
N SER A 218 17.64 14.82 -15.20
CA SER A 218 18.34 14.71 -16.47
C SER A 218 19.01 13.34 -16.67
N ALA A 219 19.47 12.72 -15.58
CA ALA A 219 20.01 11.37 -15.59
C ALA A 219 18.92 10.30 -15.81
N ARG A 220 17.73 10.45 -15.19
CA ARG A 220 16.60 9.55 -15.45
C ARG A 220 16.13 9.62 -16.89
N VAL A 221 15.98 10.83 -17.44
CA VAL A 221 15.63 11.06 -18.86
C VAL A 221 16.65 10.42 -19.79
N ALA A 222 17.95 10.62 -19.54
CA ALA A 222 19.01 10.00 -20.32
C ALA A 222 18.96 8.47 -20.24
N GLY A 223 18.77 7.91 -19.04
CA GLY A 223 18.68 6.46 -18.82
C GLY A 223 17.50 5.84 -19.56
N PHE A 224 16.34 6.50 -19.59
CA PHE A 224 15.20 6.05 -20.38
C PHE A 224 15.50 6.09 -21.88
N LYS A 225 16.07 7.19 -22.38
CA LYS A 225 16.43 7.36 -23.79
C LYS A 225 17.44 6.33 -24.31
N THR A 226 18.35 5.87 -23.46
CA THR A 226 19.35 4.86 -23.84
C THR A 226 18.86 3.43 -23.62
N GLY A 227 17.65 3.23 -23.09
CA GLY A 227 17.12 1.90 -22.74
C GLY A 227 17.72 1.28 -21.48
N ASN A 228 18.41 2.08 -20.64
CA ASN A 228 18.89 1.62 -19.33
C ASN A 228 17.78 1.64 -18.27
N LEU A 229 16.74 2.45 -18.47
CA LEU A 229 15.51 2.46 -17.69
C LEU A 229 14.33 2.15 -18.62
N ASP A 230 13.45 1.27 -18.17
CA ASP A 230 12.23 0.91 -18.91
C ASP A 230 11.08 1.88 -18.61
N THR A 231 11.09 2.50 -17.43
CA THR A 231 10.15 3.55 -17.04
C THR A 231 10.73 4.39 -15.91
N PHE A 232 10.19 5.58 -15.66
CA PHE A 232 10.59 6.41 -14.54
C PHE A 232 9.50 7.43 -14.18
N VAL A 233 9.53 7.91 -12.93
CA VAL A 233 8.72 9.08 -12.53
C VAL A 233 9.43 10.33 -13.04
N MET A 234 8.75 11.07 -13.92
CA MET A 234 9.31 12.26 -14.58
C MET A 234 8.68 13.56 -14.08
N ALA A 235 9.43 14.65 -14.24
CA ALA A 235 8.90 16.00 -14.08
C ALA A 235 7.99 16.37 -15.27
N LEU A 236 7.01 17.26 -15.03
CA LEU A 236 6.12 17.75 -16.08
C LEU A 236 6.89 18.42 -17.23
N ASP A 237 7.98 19.13 -16.91
CA ASP A 237 8.81 19.83 -17.90
C ASP A 237 9.52 18.87 -18.88
N SER A 238 9.75 17.61 -18.46
CA SER A 238 10.39 16.57 -19.28
C SER A 238 9.45 15.92 -20.30
N ILE A 239 8.13 16.15 -20.21
CA ILE A 239 7.13 15.48 -21.07
C ILE A 239 7.47 15.64 -22.56
N THR A 240 7.69 16.88 -23.01
CA THR A 240 7.93 17.18 -24.43
C THR A 240 9.23 16.56 -24.98
N GLU A 241 10.17 16.22 -24.11
CA GLU A 241 11.41 15.56 -24.46
C GLU A 241 11.21 14.04 -24.58
N ILE A 242 10.41 13.45 -23.68
CA ILE A 242 10.11 12.02 -23.65
C ILE A 242 9.16 11.60 -24.77
N GLU A 243 8.19 12.43 -25.14
CA GLU A 243 7.29 12.18 -26.28
C GLU A 243 8.03 12.03 -27.63
N LYS A 244 9.28 12.48 -27.72
CA LYS A 244 10.13 12.33 -28.90
C LYS A 244 10.84 10.98 -28.97
N VAL A 245 10.82 10.19 -27.90
CA VAL A 245 11.40 8.85 -27.87
C VAL A 245 10.44 7.89 -28.55
N GLU A 246 10.90 7.23 -29.61
CA GLU A 246 10.07 6.28 -30.36
C GLU A 246 9.60 5.14 -29.46
N GLY A 247 8.29 4.86 -29.48
CA GLY A 247 7.68 3.81 -28.65
C GLY A 247 7.44 4.20 -27.20
N ALA A 248 7.81 5.42 -26.75
CA ALA A 248 7.50 5.87 -25.41
C ALA A 248 5.98 6.02 -25.20
N MET A 249 5.52 5.63 -24.02
CA MET A 249 4.12 5.76 -23.61
C MET A 249 4.02 6.68 -22.40
N LEU A 250 3.18 7.71 -22.51
CA LEU A 250 2.84 8.57 -21.39
C LEU A 250 1.67 7.97 -20.61
N LEU A 251 1.93 7.52 -19.38
CA LEU A 251 0.87 7.12 -18.46
C LEU A 251 0.36 8.35 -17.72
N GLN A 252 -0.88 8.76 -18.00
CA GLN A 252 -1.54 9.89 -17.36
C GLN A 252 -2.80 9.44 -16.62
N VAL A 253 -2.93 9.86 -15.36
CA VAL A 253 -4.16 9.68 -14.58
C VAL A 253 -4.79 11.06 -14.35
N PRO A 254 -5.89 11.41 -15.05
CA PRO A 254 -6.52 12.71 -14.87
C PRO A 254 -7.07 12.85 -13.45
N ASN A 255 -6.98 14.07 -12.88
CA ASN A 255 -7.49 14.43 -11.55
C ASN A 255 -6.87 13.65 -10.37
N ALA A 256 -5.69 13.04 -10.54
CA ALA A 256 -5.01 12.31 -9.46
C ALA A 256 -4.21 13.18 -8.48
N GLY A 257 -4.07 14.48 -8.75
CA GLY A 257 -3.31 15.42 -7.92
C GLY A 257 -4.20 16.17 -6.92
N GLN A 258 -3.77 16.23 -5.66
CA GLN A 258 -4.29 17.16 -4.66
C GLN A 258 -3.16 18.08 -4.21
N ALA A 259 -3.37 19.39 -4.29
CA ALA A 259 -2.47 20.39 -3.71
C ALA A 259 -3.23 21.17 -2.64
N GLY A 260 -2.59 21.36 -1.48
CA GLY A 260 -3.17 22.10 -0.36
C GLY A 260 -2.11 22.95 0.33
N LEU A 261 -2.53 24.11 0.82
CA LEU A 261 -1.69 24.96 1.66
C LEU A 261 -2.15 24.80 3.11
N ASN A 262 -1.37 24.11 3.92
CA ASN A 262 -1.61 24.02 5.36
C ASN A 262 -0.88 25.16 6.08
N ILE A 263 -1.64 26.10 6.64
CA ILE A 263 -1.10 27.20 7.43
C ILE A 263 -1.14 26.79 8.89
N TYR A 264 0.01 26.35 9.42
CA TYR A 264 0.17 26.03 10.84
C TYR A 264 0.74 27.23 11.60
N GLY A 265 -0.02 27.70 12.57
CA GLY A 265 0.30 28.90 13.36
C GLY A 265 -1.01 29.54 13.80
N GLN A 266 -1.08 29.96 15.06
CA GLN A 266 -2.28 30.53 15.67
C GLN A 266 -2.90 31.61 14.79
N THR A 267 -4.03 31.31 14.15
CA THR A 267 -5.00 32.37 13.86
C THR A 267 -5.50 32.82 15.22
N TYR A 268 -4.81 33.80 15.83
CA TYR A 268 -5.26 34.49 17.05
C TYR A 268 -6.62 35.17 16.89
N LEU A 269 -7.21 35.07 15.71
CA LEU A 269 -8.54 35.52 15.37
C LEU A 269 -9.33 34.31 14.88
N PRO A 270 -10.55 34.07 15.39
CA PRO A 270 -11.44 33.11 14.75
C PRO A 270 -11.57 33.47 13.27
N ALA A 271 -11.63 32.47 12.39
CA ALA A 271 -11.94 32.71 10.99
C ALA A 271 -13.17 33.61 10.94
N ARG A 272 -13.12 34.72 10.21
CA ARG A 272 -14.24 35.65 10.03
C ARG A 272 -14.73 35.56 8.60
N ASP A 273 -16.03 35.70 8.38
CA ASP A 273 -16.54 35.97 7.03
C ASP A 273 -16.00 37.32 6.51
N GLY A 274 -16.17 37.59 5.22
CA GLY A 274 -15.78 38.88 4.62
C GLY A 274 -16.51 40.10 5.23
N GLY A 275 -17.46 39.88 6.15
CA GLY A 275 -18.17 40.89 6.95
C GLY A 275 -17.75 40.95 8.43
N GLY A 276 -16.73 40.18 8.85
CA GLY A 276 -16.17 40.24 10.19
C GLY A 276 -16.83 39.34 11.26
N LYS A 277 -17.83 38.52 10.93
CA LYS A 277 -18.42 37.55 11.88
C LYS A 277 -17.58 36.29 11.95
N SER A 278 -17.25 35.85 13.16
CA SER A 278 -16.55 34.59 13.41
C SER A 278 -17.38 33.39 12.94
N TRP A 279 -16.76 32.48 12.21
CA TRP A 279 -17.32 31.17 11.90
C TRP A 279 -17.56 30.40 13.21
N PRO A 280 -18.67 29.65 13.34
CA PRO A 280 -18.85 28.76 14.49
C PRO A 280 -17.68 27.78 14.52
N ASN A 281 -17.01 27.69 15.68
CA ASN A 281 -15.87 26.81 15.87
C ASN A 281 -16.25 25.38 15.48
N TYR A 282 -15.45 24.77 14.60
CA TYR A 282 -15.46 23.34 14.34
C TYR A 282 -14.94 22.56 15.55
#